data_AF-A0A9W8JK97-F1
#
_entry.id   AF-A0A9W8JK97-F1
#
_cell.length_a   1.000
_cell.length_b   1.000
_cell.length_c   1.000
_cell.angle_alpha   90.00
_cell.angle_beta   90.00
_cell.angle_gamma   90.00
#
_symmetry.space_group_name_H-M   'P 1'
#
loop_
_entity.id
_entity.type
_entity.pdbx_description
1 polymer ?
#
loop_
_entity_poly.entity_id
_entity_poly.type
_entity_poly.pdbx_seq_one_letter_code
_entity_poly.pdbx_strand_id
1 'polypeptide(L)'
;MLKYSGDARFWSTYPPGHREYRALPDPPPPTSPYHKHGGVIARLELLDALVCFTYSIWNRDYSRRACVRDTWKTIEAFLVWCKQKWHVEEGINDAEKAFLGLIWMIEAFIQGRQLVFSVRSNLDGAMDKVHDDTAKKIAAAVVGAHEGDRPFAGGLLPNGKAPPMLPSPSSTNSTPVNRDDGTPSTASNRPAQAAPNGPPRQPPHVYTGSVPHKLLPENLRDIPGPIPQRVIEAMEAVTEPITPTLVQDLKDLTAGYHATAWCTQMAQQTLNLPLLRRCFPNTWARMMHSTLLPTEEHEPDFEDEEGELYWPDQR
;
A
#
# COMPACT_ATOMS: atom_id res chain seq x y z
N MET A 1 11.31 4.93 -35.58
CA MET A 1 10.44 6.11 -35.34
C MET A 1 9.11 5.88 -36.04
N LEU A 2 8.01 5.89 -35.29
CA LEU A 2 6.65 5.63 -35.76
C LEU A 2 6.12 6.84 -36.55
N LYS A 3 5.63 6.63 -37.78
CA LYS A 3 5.32 7.72 -38.74
C LYS A 3 3.86 8.20 -38.73
N TYR A 4 2.95 7.42 -38.16
CA TYR A 4 1.52 7.69 -38.14
C TYR A 4 0.99 7.60 -36.72
N SER A 5 -0.16 8.23 -36.45
CA SER A 5 -0.87 7.97 -35.19
C SER A 5 -1.41 6.54 -35.21
N GLY A 6 -1.39 5.88 -34.04
CA GLY A 6 -1.87 4.49 -33.92
C GLY A 6 -3.29 4.31 -34.47
N ASP A 7 -4.19 5.27 -34.28
CA ASP A 7 -5.56 5.20 -34.84
C ASP A 7 -5.58 5.28 -36.37
N ALA A 8 -4.79 6.17 -36.98
CA ALA A 8 -4.74 6.30 -38.43
C ALA A 8 -4.22 5.00 -39.07
N ARG A 9 -3.19 4.38 -38.46
CA ARG A 9 -2.70 3.08 -38.90
C ARG A 9 -3.73 1.99 -38.68
N PHE A 10 -4.38 1.95 -37.51
CA PHE A 10 -5.38 0.94 -37.20
C PHE A 10 -6.53 0.95 -38.21
N TRP A 11 -7.04 2.13 -38.60
CA TRP A 11 -8.10 2.19 -39.61
C TRP A 11 -7.65 1.82 -41.01
N SER A 12 -6.36 1.92 -41.30
CA SER A 12 -5.78 1.52 -42.58
C SER A 12 -5.62 0.00 -42.74
N THR A 13 -5.75 -0.77 -41.66
CA THR A 13 -5.62 -2.24 -41.71
C THR A 13 -6.93 -2.93 -42.05
N TYR A 14 -8.05 -2.22 -42.03
CA TYR A 14 -9.32 -2.78 -42.47
C TYR A 14 -9.32 -3.10 -43.98
N PRO A 15 -10.11 -4.08 -44.42
CA PRO A 15 -10.33 -4.29 -45.85
C PRO A 15 -10.90 -3.03 -46.51
N PRO A 16 -10.54 -2.69 -47.77
CA PRO A 16 -11.01 -1.47 -48.43
C PRO A 16 -12.54 -1.30 -48.52
N GLY A 17 -13.30 -2.40 -48.46
CA GLY A 17 -14.76 -2.39 -48.42
C GLY A 17 -15.37 -2.19 -47.02
N HIS A 18 -14.57 -2.13 -45.97
CA HIS A 18 -15.03 -1.94 -44.59
C HIS A 18 -15.38 -0.47 -44.34
N ARG A 19 -16.48 -0.21 -43.62
CA ARG A 19 -16.97 1.17 -43.37
C ARG A 19 -15.94 2.07 -42.67
N GLU A 20 -15.13 1.47 -41.81
CA GLU A 20 -14.13 2.18 -41.00
C GLU A 20 -12.77 2.28 -41.70
N TYR A 21 -12.62 1.75 -42.92
CA TYR A 21 -11.37 1.83 -43.66
C TYR A 21 -10.99 3.29 -43.94
N ARG A 22 -9.73 3.62 -43.64
CA ARG A 22 -9.12 4.92 -43.94
C ARG A 22 -7.72 4.67 -44.47
N ALA A 23 -7.48 4.99 -45.74
CA ALA A 23 -6.17 4.82 -46.37
C ALA A 23 -5.14 5.79 -45.76
N LEU A 24 -3.90 5.33 -45.61
CA LEU A 24 -2.77 6.19 -45.25
C LEU A 24 -2.35 7.04 -46.45
N PRO A 25 -1.88 8.29 -46.23
CA PRO A 25 -1.36 9.14 -47.30
C PRO A 25 -0.14 8.55 -48.04
N ASP A 26 0.74 7.85 -47.32
CA ASP A 26 1.92 7.15 -47.86
C ASP A 26 2.00 5.74 -47.22
N PRO A 27 1.23 4.77 -47.74
CA PRO A 27 1.12 3.46 -47.10
C PRO A 27 2.43 2.67 -47.23
N PRO A 28 2.81 1.89 -46.20
CA PRO A 28 3.98 1.04 -46.30
C PRO A 28 3.84 0.02 -47.45
N PRO A 29 4.94 -0.36 -48.12
CA PRO A 29 4.92 -1.34 -49.21
C PRO A 29 4.25 -2.66 -48.77
N PRO A 30 3.45 -3.33 -49.62
CA PRO A 30 2.72 -4.55 -49.24
C PRO A 30 3.59 -5.70 -48.73
N THR A 31 4.85 -5.76 -49.17
CA THR A 31 5.82 -6.78 -48.76
C THR A 31 6.46 -6.49 -47.41
N SER A 32 6.38 -5.26 -46.91
CA SER A 32 6.98 -4.81 -45.65
C SER A 32 6.27 -5.41 -44.43
N PRO A 33 7.01 -5.75 -43.36
CA PRO A 33 6.42 -6.07 -42.06
C PRO A 33 5.44 -5.00 -41.56
N TYR A 34 5.69 -3.72 -41.88
CA TYR A 34 4.81 -2.60 -41.53
C TYR A 34 3.42 -2.66 -42.16
N HIS A 35 3.30 -3.32 -43.32
CA HIS A 35 2.02 -3.56 -43.97
C HIS A 35 1.39 -4.87 -43.46
N LYS A 36 2.20 -5.95 -43.39
CA LYS A 36 1.73 -7.28 -42.96
C LYS A 36 1.22 -7.32 -41.51
N HIS A 37 1.90 -6.62 -40.61
CA HIS A 37 1.58 -6.57 -39.17
C HIS A 37 1.01 -5.21 -38.75
N GLY A 38 0.34 -4.51 -39.68
CA GLY A 38 -0.12 -3.14 -39.46
C GLY A 38 -1.01 -2.97 -38.22
N GLY A 39 -1.85 -3.97 -37.90
CA GLY A 39 -2.72 -3.95 -36.72
C GLY A 39 -1.96 -4.00 -35.40
N VAL A 40 -0.98 -4.92 -35.29
CA VAL A 40 -0.10 -5.03 -34.12
C VAL A 40 0.73 -3.75 -33.96
N ILE A 41 1.29 -3.23 -35.05
CA ILE A 41 2.09 -2.00 -35.02
C ILE A 41 1.23 -0.81 -34.59
N ALA A 42 -0.01 -0.72 -35.06
CA ALA A 42 -0.93 0.32 -34.62
C ALA A 42 -1.22 0.25 -33.11
N ARG A 43 -1.40 -0.97 -32.57
CA ARG A 43 -1.59 -1.19 -31.13
C ARG A 43 -0.33 -0.85 -30.31
N LEU A 44 0.86 -1.13 -30.83
CA LEU A 44 2.13 -0.72 -30.23
C LEU A 44 2.31 0.80 -30.27
N GLU A 45 1.92 1.47 -31.35
CA GLU A 45 1.90 2.95 -31.45
C GLU A 45 0.97 3.57 -30.40
N LEU A 46 -0.21 2.97 -30.16
CA LEU A 46 -1.12 3.41 -29.10
C LEU A 46 -0.51 3.23 -27.70
N LEU A 47 0.17 2.11 -27.47
CA LEU A 47 0.83 1.81 -26.20
C LEU A 47 2.01 2.77 -25.93
N ASP A 48 2.82 3.07 -26.94
CA ASP A 48 3.91 4.05 -26.84
C ASP A 48 3.37 5.45 -26.49
N ALA A 49 2.29 5.87 -27.16
CA ALA A 49 1.61 7.12 -26.83
C ALA A 49 1.08 7.12 -25.38
N LEU A 50 0.53 6.01 -24.91
CA LEU A 50 0.03 5.87 -23.54
C LEU A 50 1.16 6.01 -22.52
N VAL A 51 2.31 5.39 -22.75
CA VAL A 51 3.52 5.53 -21.92
C VAL A 51 3.98 6.98 -21.92
N CYS A 52 4.10 7.62 -23.09
CA CYS A 52 4.52 9.01 -23.22
C CYS A 52 3.60 9.98 -22.48
N PHE A 53 2.28 9.84 -22.64
CA PHE A 53 1.31 10.67 -21.93
C PHE A 53 1.40 10.47 -20.43
N THR A 54 1.42 9.22 -19.96
CA THR A 54 1.57 8.88 -18.54
C THR A 54 2.84 9.49 -17.95
N TYR A 55 3.96 9.34 -18.65
CA TYR A 55 5.26 9.87 -18.24
C TYR A 55 5.26 11.41 -18.22
N SER A 56 4.64 12.06 -19.21
CA SER A 56 4.55 13.53 -19.26
C SER A 56 3.72 14.11 -18.10
N ILE A 57 2.57 13.50 -17.79
CA ILE A 57 1.73 13.89 -16.66
C ILE A 57 2.48 13.65 -15.35
N TRP A 58 3.12 12.48 -15.22
CA TRP A 58 3.92 12.13 -14.07
C TRP A 58 5.05 13.11 -13.81
N ASN A 59 5.86 13.45 -14.82
CA ASN A 59 6.97 14.41 -14.66
C ASN A 59 6.49 15.78 -14.17
N ARG A 60 5.38 16.26 -14.73
CA ARG A 60 4.79 17.55 -14.34
C ARG A 60 4.29 17.53 -12.89
N ASP A 61 3.71 16.42 -12.45
CA ASP A 61 3.22 16.24 -11.08
C ASP A 61 4.36 15.97 -10.09
N TYR A 62 5.39 15.21 -10.51
CA TYR A 62 6.58 14.88 -9.74
C TYR A 62 7.39 16.13 -9.38
N SER A 63 7.66 16.98 -10.38
CA SER A 63 8.39 18.24 -10.18
C SER A 63 7.69 19.19 -9.20
N ARG A 64 6.35 19.11 -9.11
CA ARG A 64 5.53 19.93 -8.21
C ARG A 64 5.21 19.25 -6.88
N ARG A 65 5.68 18.00 -6.67
CA ARG A 65 5.31 17.15 -5.53
C ARG A 65 3.80 17.12 -5.28
N ALA A 66 3.02 17.07 -6.37
CA ALA A 66 1.57 17.11 -6.35
C ALA A 66 0.99 15.92 -7.12
N CYS A 67 -0.34 15.75 -7.02
CA CYS A 67 -1.10 14.84 -7.85
C CYS A 67 -2.43 15.49 -8.21
N VAL A 68 -2.53 16.04 -9.43
CA VAL A 68 -3.74 16.76 -9.87
C VAL A 68 -4.69 15.77 -10.52
N ARG A 69 -5.70 15.31 -9.76
CA ARG A 69 -6.68 14.31 -10.21
C ARG A 69 -7.30 14.65 -11.57
N ASP A 70 -7.65 15.92 -11.80
CA ASP A 70 -8.29 16.32 -13.06
C ASP A 70 -7.39 16.19 -14.29
N THR A 71 -6.06 16.28 -14.13
CA THR A 71 -5.17 15.96 -15.27
C THR A 71 -5.12 14.46 -15.50
N TRP A 72 -5.04 13.65 -14.45
CA TRP A 72 -5.05 12.21 -14.64
C TRP A 72 -6.34 11.71 -15.28
N LYS A 73 -7.49 12.35 -15.01
CA LYS A 73 -8.75 12.05 -15.70
C LYS A 73 -8.69 12.23 -17.21
N THR A 74 -7.84 13.11 -17.74
CA THR A 74 -7.77 13.34 -19.20
C THR A 74 -7.23 12.14 -19.97
N ILE A 75 -6.49 11.23 -19.32
CA ILE A 75 -5.94 10.02 -19.96
C ILE A 75 -6.87 8.79 -19.83
N GLU A 76 -7.88 8.84 -18.96
CA GLU A 76 -8.75 7.68 -18.66
C GLU A 76 -9.46 7.14 -19.90
N ALA A 77 -10.02 8.02 -20.72
CA ALA A 77 -10.68 7.62 -21.97
C ALA A 77 -9.70 6.92 -22.93
N PHE A 78 -8.47 7.43 -23.01
CA PHE A 78 -7.43 6.85 -23.85
C PHE A 78 -6.92 5.50 -23.32
N LEU A 79 -6.82 5.36 -22.00
CA LEU A 79 -6.53 4.07 -21.33
C LEU A 79 -7.59 3.02 -21.64
N VAL A 80 -8.87 3.36 -21.49
CA VAL A 80 -9.99 2.46 -21.80
C VAL A 80 -9.96 2.07 -23.27
N TRP A 81 -9.70 3.02 -24.18
CA TRP A 81 -9.53 2.76 -25.60
C TRP A 81 -8.39 1.78 -25.88
N CYS A 82 -7.21 2.00 -25.29
CA CYS A 82 -6.08 1.09 -25.42
C CYS A 82 -6.48 -0.32 -24.96
N LYS A 83 -7.02 -0.47 -23.74
CA LYS A 83 -7.48 -1.79 -23.24
C LYS A 83 -8.46 -2.49 -24.18
N GLN A 84 -9.43 -1.76 -24.72
CA GLN A 84 -10.40 -2.32 -25.66
C GLN A 84 -9.74 -2.84 -26.94
N LYS A 85 -8.78 -2.08 -27.51
CA LYS A 85 -8.05 -2.51 -28.71
C LYS A 85 -7.22 -3.77 -28.49
N TRP A 86 -6.70 -3.95 -27.29
CA TRP A 86 -5.96 -5.16 -26.93
C TRP A 86 -6.86 -6.34 -26.50
N HIS A 87 -8.16 -6.12 -26.27
CA HIS A 87 -9.12 -7.18 -25.89
C HIS A 87 -9.92 -7.77 -27.07
N VAL A 88 -10.10 -7.02 -28.16
CA VAL A 88 -11.09 -7.32 -29.21
C VAL A 88 -10.59 -8.35 -30.26
N GLU A 89 -9.29 -8.59 -30.39
CA GLU A 89 -8.78 -9.51 -31.42
C GLU A 89 -8.73 -10.96 -30.92
N GLU A 90 -9.50 -11.85 -31.55
CA GLU A 90 -9.40 -13.31 -31.36
C GLU A 90 -7.98 -13.77 -31.73
N GLY A 91 -7.30 -14.47 -30.82
CA GLY A 91 -5.95 -15.01 -31.06
C GLY A 91 -4.80 -14.23 -30.45
N ILE A 92 -5.01 -13.50 -29.34
CA ILE A 92 -3.93 -12.87 -28.56
C ILE A 92 -2.87 -13.93 -28.22
N ASN A 93 -1.72 -13.84 -28.88
CA ASN A 93 -0.57 -14.68 -28.54
C ASN A 93 -0.05 -14.27 -27.15
N ASP A 94 0.73 -15.16 -26.51
CA ASP A 94 1.22 -14.89 -25.16
C ASP A 94 2.05 -13.60 -25.06
N ALA A 95 2.75 -13.21 -26.12
CA ALA A 95 3.52 -11.96 -26.18
C ALA A 95 2.61 -10.72 -26.09
N GLU A 96 1.52 -10.70 -26.87
CA GLU A 96 0.54 -9.60 -26.89
C GLU A 96 -0.23 -9.48 -25.57
N LYS A 97 -0.44 -10.61 -24.88
CA LYS A 97 -1.02 -10.61 -23.53
C LYS A 97 -0.15 -9.82 -22.54
N ALA A 98 1.17 -9.83 -22.70
CA ALA A 98 2.07 -9.04 -21.86
C ALA A 98 1.83 -7.53 -22.00
N PHE A 99 1.58 -7.05 -23.22
CA PHE A 99 1.32 -5.64 -23.48
C PHE A 99 -0.01 -5.18 -22.87
N LEU A 100 -1.04 -6.04 -22.89
CA LEU A 100 -2.26 -5.78 -22.13
C LEU A 100 -1.97 -5.65 -20.62
N GLY A 101 -1.11 -6.50 -20.08
CA GLY A 101 -0.68 -6.41 -18.68
C GLY A 101 0.10 -5.15 -18.36
N LEU A 102 0.90 -4.65 -19.30
CA LEU A 102 1.56 -3.35 -19.16
C LEU A 102 0.54 -2.21 -19.09
N ILE A 103 -0.53 -2.23 -19.88
CA ILE A 103 -1.60 -1.22 -19.81
C ILE A 103 -2.30 -1.26 -18.45
N TRP A 104 -2.62 -2.45 -17.94
CA TRP A 104 -3.18 -2.61 -16.59
C TRP A 104 -2.22 -2.13 -15.49
N MET A 105 -0.91 -2.36 -15.67
CA MET A 105 0.11 -1.88 -14.73
C MET A 105 0.21 -0.35 -14.73
N ILE A 106 0.11 0.29 -15.91
CA ILE A 106 0.06 1.75 -16.03
C ILE A 106 -1.17 2.31 -15.30
N GLU A 107 -2.34 1.71 -15.48
CA GLU A 107 -3.56 2.13 -14.78
C GLU A 107 -3.44 1.93 -13.26
N ALA A 108 -2.90 0.79 -12.82
CA ALA A 108 -2.63 0.53 -11.40
C ALA A 108 -1.69 1.58 -10.80
N PHE A 109 -0.65 1.99 -11.55
CA PHE A 109 0.25 3.06 -11.14
C PHE A 109 -0.48 4.40 -10.98
N ILE A 110 -1.35 4.76 -11.93
CA ILE A 110 -2.13 6.01 -11.88
C ILE A 110 -3.06 6.01 -10.67
N GLN A 111 -3.83 4.94 -10.48
CA GLN A 111 -4.77 4.80 -9.36
C GLN A 111 -4.04 4.81 -8.02
N GLY A 112 -2.95 4.04 -7.90
CA GLY A 112 -2.13 3.98 -6.68
C GLY A 112 -1.51 5.33 -6.34
N ARG A 113 -1.08 6.10 -7.33
CA ARG A 113 -0.56 7.46 -7.12
C ARG A 113 -1.64 8.40 -6.58
N GLN A 114 -2.82 8.41 -7.19
CA GLN A 114 -3.94 9.23 -6.71
C GLN A 114 -4.34 8.87 -5.29
N LEU A 115 -4.33 7.57 -4.95
CA LEU A 115 -4.61 7.05 -3.62
C LEU A 115 -3.61 7.58 -2.58
N VAL A 116 -2.31 7.41 -2.82
CA VAL A 116 -1.25 7.85 -1.89
C VAL A 116 -1.33 9.35 -1.61
N PHE A 117 -1.59 10.16 -2.65
CA PHE A 117 -1.73 11.61 -2.45
C PHE A 117 -2.99 11.98 -1.69
N SER A 118 -4.12 11.29 -1.94
CA SER A 118 -5.36 11.50 -1.20
C SER A 118 -5.21 11.21 0.29
N VAL A 119 -4.49 10.14 0.62
CA VAL A 119 -4.17 9.76 2.01
C VAL A 119 -3.35 10.86 2.68
N ARG A 120 -2.23 11.23 2.06
CA ARG A 120 -1.27 12.18 2.63
C ARG A 120 -1.80 13.61 2.74
N SER A 121 -2.65 14.05 1.81
CA SER A 121 -3.09 15.44 1.79
C SER A 121 -4.26 15.71 2.73
N ASN A 122 -5.19 14.76 2.86
CA ASN A 122 -6.48 15.01 3.51
C ASN A 122 -6.76 14.01 4.64
N LEU A 123 -6.52 12.72 4.40
CA LEU A 123 -7.05 11.68 5.25
C LEU A 123 -6.24 11.47 6.52
N ASP A 124 -4.90 11.45 6.43
CA ASP A 124 -4.03 11.17 7.58
C ASP A 124 -4.32 12.15 8.72
N GLY A 125 -4.24 13.47 8.46
CA GLY A 125 -4.50 14.48 9.49
C GLY A 125 -5.93 14.49 10.04
N ALA A 126 -6.93 14.18 9.21
CA ALA A 126 -8.31 14.10 9.65
C ALA A 126 -8.56 12.89 10.55
N MET A 127 -7.99 11.74 10.21
CA MET A 127 -8.08 10.51 11.00
C MET A 127 -7.29 10.61 12.30
N ASP A 128 -6.09 11.20 12.28
CA ASP A 128 -5.28 11.45 13.48
C ASP A 128 -6.05 12.35 14.46
N LYS A 129 -6.70 13.40 13.96
CA LYS A 129 -7.52 14.28 14.80
C LYS A 129 -8.69 13.53 15.46
N VAL A 130 -9.44 12.74 14.69
CA VAL A 130 -10.53 11.92 15.23
C VAL A 130 -10.02 10.92 16.26
N HIS A 131 -8.87 10.30 15.99
CA HIS A 131 -8.21 9.38 16.91
C HIS A 131 -7.82 10.07 18.22
N ASP A 132 -7.15 11.21 18.16
CA ASP A 132 -6.68 11.96 19.32
C ASP A 132 -7.83 12.51 20.16
N ASP A 133 -8.88 13.04 19.51
CA ASP A 133 -10.06 13.56 20.19
C ASP A 133 -10.84 12.42 20.88
N THR A 134 -10.95 11.26 20.23
CA THR A 134 -11.52 10.04 20.82
C THR A 134 -10.70 9.59 22.04
N ALA A 135 -9.37 9.53 21.92
CA ALA A 135 -8.49 9.12 23.01
C ALA A 135 -8.58 10.06 24.23
N LYS A 136 -8.65 11.37 24.00
CA LYS A 136 -8.86 12.37 25.07
C LYS A 136 -10.21 12.21 25.76
N LYS A 137 -11.28 11.98 25.00
CA LYS A 137 -12.63 11.76 25.56
C LYS A 137 -12.69 10.46 26.37
N ILE A 138 -12.04 9.40 25.91
CA ILE A 138 -11.90 8.14 26.67
C ILE A 138 -11.17 8.40 27.99
N ALA A 139 -10.02 9.08 27.96
CA ALA A 139 -9.28 9.41 29.18
C ALA A 139 -10.13 10.24 30.16
N ALA A 140 -10.89 11.22 29.66
CA ALA A 140 -11.80 12.02 30.49
C ALA A 140 -12.94 11.17 31.10
N ALA A 141 -13.50 10.24 30.32
CA ALA A 141 -14.54 9.33 30.79
C ALA A 141 -14.03 8.40 31.91
N VAL A 142 -12.79 7.91 31.80
CA VAL A 142 -12.14 7.12 32.85
C VAL A 142 -12.00 7.93 34.14
N VAL A 143 -11.53 9.17 34.06
CA VAL A 143 -11.39 10.05 35.24
C VAL A 143 -12.76 10.30 35.89
N GLY A 144 -13.78 10.64 35.11
CA GLY A 144 -15.13 10.85 35.62
C GLY A 144 -15.74 9.61 36.30
N ALA A 145 -15.48 8.43 35.75
CA ALA A 145 -15.93 7.16 36.33
C ALA A 145 -15.25 6.84 37.68
N HIS A 146 -14.03 7.33 37.92
CA HIS A 146 -13.35 7.21 39.21
C HIS A 146 -13.82 8.25 40.23
N GLU A 147 -14.20 9.47 39.80
CA GLU A 147 -14.67 10.52 40.71
C GLU A 147 -16.07 10.28 41.26
N GLY A 148 -16.92 9.56 40.53
CA GLY A 148 -18.23 9.08 41.02
C GLY A 148 -18.14 8.11 42.21
N ASP A 149 -16.94 7.70 42.61
CA ASP A 149 -16.67 6.81 43.73
C ASP A 149 -16.29 7.53 45.03
N ARG A 150 -16.25 8.88 45.04
CA ARG A 150 -16.12 9.60 46.31
C ARG A 150 -17.47 9.56 47.03
N PRO A 151 -17.61 8.83 48.16
CA PRO A 151 -18.82 8.94 48.95
C PRO A 151 -18.98 10.40 49.38
N PHE A 152 -20.19 10.91 49.23
CA PHE A 152 -20.65 12.21 49.73
C PHE A 152 -20.63 12.18 51.27
N ALA A 153 -19.43 12.15 51.88
CA ALA A 153 -19.21 12.29 53.30
C ALA A 153 -18.74 13.72 53.55
N GLY A 154 -19.70 14.63 53.72
CA GLY A 154 -19.42 16.06 53.92
C GLY A 154 -20.59 16.81 54.53
N GLY A 155 -21.22 16.20 55.54
CA GLY A 155 -22.11 16.91 56.45
C GLY A 155 -21.33 17.91 57.30
N LEU A 156 -21.90 19.12 57.40
CA LEU A 156 -21.85 20.07 58.51
C LEU A 156 -21.13 19.58 59.80
N LEU A 157 -20.02 20.24 60.18
CA LEU A 157 -19.80 20.91 61.47
C LEU A 157 -18.31 21.33 61.66
N PRO A 158 -18.04 22.59 62.09
CA PRO A 158 -16.71 23.04 62.52
C PRO A 158 -16.59 22.98 64.06
N ASN A 159 -15.65 22.19 64.57
CA ASN A 159 -15.06 22.25 65.93
C ASN A 159 -14.06 21.08 65.96
N GLY A 160 -12.76 21.24 66.18
CA GLY A 160 -12.10 22.05 67.18
C GLY A 160 -11.15 21.10 67.92
N LYS A 161 -9.83 21.27 67.71
CA LYS A 161 -8.69 20.71 68.47
C LYS A 161 -8.50 19.18 68.48
N ALA A 162 -7.49 18.72 67.73
CA ALA A 162 -6.72 17.52 68.06
C ALA A 162 -5.39 17.93 68.73
N PRO A 163 -4.94 17.25 69.81
CA PRO A 163 -3.77 17.65 70.60
C PRO A 163 -2.44 17.16 69.98
N PRO A 164 -1.29 17.80 70.33
CA PRO A 164 0.04 17.45 69.84
C PRO A 164 0.64 16.26 70.63
N MET A 165 1.80 15.75 70.16
CA MET A 165 2.76 14.77 70.77
C MET A 165 2.82 13.42 70.01
N LEU A 166 3.96 12.82 69.61
CA LEU A 166 5.41 12.87 69.93
C LEU A 166 6.27 12.40 68.71
N PRO A 167 7.60 12.61 68.68
CA PRO A 167 8.51 12.11 67.63
C PRO A 167 9.22 10.76 67.96
N SER A 168 9.29 9.90 66.93
CA SER A 168 10.33 8.88 66.54
C SER A 168 10.76 7.77 67.54
N PRO A 169 11.19 6.56 67.06
CA PRO A 169 12.56 6.41 66.55
C PRO A 169 12.76 5.45 65.36
N SER A 170 13.94 5.63 64.76
CA SER A 170 14.65 4.92 63.70
C SER A 170 14.93 3.43 63.93
N SER A 171 15.11 2.67 62.84
CA SER A 171 16.12 1.59 62.79
C SER A 171 16.71 1.40 61.40
N THR A 172 18.02 1.20 61.44
CA THR A 172 19.05 1.16 60.41
C THR A 172 19.29 -0.29 59.93
N ASN A 173 20.18 -0.45 58.93
CA ASN A 173 20.89 -1.68 58.48
C ASN A 173 20.18 -2.50 57.37
N SER A 174 20.80 -2.92 56.25
CA SER A 174 22.21 -2.97 55.82
C SER A 174 22.31 -3.14 54.29
N THR A 175 23.30 -2.50 53.66
CA THR A 175 24.03 -2.94 52.44
C THR A 175 24.97 -4.12 52.80
N PRO A 176 25.51 -5.00 51.89
CA PRO A 176 26.24 -4.55 50.68
C PRO A 176 26.47 -5.53 49.47
N VAL A 177 26.94 -4.93 48.36
CA VAL A 177 27.99 -5.29 47.35
C VAL A 177 28.22 -6.71 46.79
N ASN A 178 28.28 -6.81 45.44
CA ASN A 178 29.45 -7.08 44.56
C ASN A 178 28.99 -7.46 43.13
N ARG A 179 29.41 -6.76 42.05
CA ARG A 179 30.59 -7.00 41.14
C ARG A 179 30.55 -8.35 40.43
N ASP A 180 30.99 -8.55 39.18
CA ASP A 180 31.43 -7.77 38.01
C ASP A 180 31.49 -8.81 36.85
N ASP A 181 31.33 -8.35 35.61
CA ASP A 181 31.91 -8.84 34.33
C ASP A 181 31.94 -10.32 33.90
N GLY A 182 31.48 -10.57 32.65
CA GLY A 182 31.93 -11.70 31.83
C GLY A 182 30.97 -12.16 30.70
N THR A 183 31.08 -11.58 29.51
CA THR A 183 30.55 -12.11 28.22
C THR A 183 31.36 -13.34 27.72
N PRO A 184 31.00 -13.98 26.58
CA PRO A 184 29.89 -14.88 26.31
C PRO A 184 30.38 -16.29 25.89
N SER A 185 29.58 -17.36 25.99
CA SER A 185 29.84 -18.57 25.20
C SER A 185 28.63 -19.46 24.95
N THR A 186 28.67 -19.98 23.74
CA THR A 186 27.75 -20.78 22.94
C THR A 186 27.50 -22.20 23.45
N ALA A 187 26.28 -22.66 23.15
CA ALA A 187 25.91 -24.01 22.72
C ALA A 187 26.40 -25.22 23.55
N SER A 188 25.47 -25.90 24.23
CA SER A 188 25.28 -27.34 24.00
C SER A 188 23.96 -27.87 24.57
N ASN A 189 23.35 -28.76 23.79
CA ASN A 189 22.16 -29.54 24.10
C ASN A 189 22.24 -30.26 25.44
N ARG A 190 21.21 -30.11 26.28
CA ARG A 190 20.75 -31.18 27.18
C ARG A 190 19.22 -31.18 27.32
N PRO A 191 18.61 -32.38 27.41
CA PRO A 191 17.18 -32.58 27.34
C PRO A 191 16.46 -32.04 28.59
N ALA A 192 15.21 -31.65 28.38
CA ALA A 192 14.31 -31.11 29.39
C ALA A 192 14.22 -32.02 30.63
N GLN A 193 14.70 -31.53 31.77
CA GLN A 193 14.29 -32.00 33.07
C GLN A 193 13.04 -31.21 33.47
N ALA A 194 11.92 -31.93 33.61
CA ALA A 194 10.69 -31.41 34.16
C ALA A 194 10.92 -31.00 35.62
N ALA A 195 10.91 -29.70 35.88
CA ALA A 195 10.81 -29.16 37.23
C ALA A 195 9.35 -29.27 37.72
N PRO A 196 9.11 -29.64 38.99
CA PRO A 196 7.77 -29.77 39.55
C PRO A 196 7.17 -28.39 39.82
N ASN A 197 5.93 -28.20 39.33
CA ASN A 197 4.89 -27.29 39.80
C ASN A 197 5.36 -26.00 40.50
N GLY A 198 5.83 -25.02 39.72
CA GLY A 198 5.56 -23.62 40.06
C GLY A 198 4.06 -23.33 39.88
N PRO A 199 3.46 -22.42 40.67
CA PRO A 199 2.07 -22.00 40.44
C PRO A 199 1.92 -21.53 38.99
N PRO A 200 0.80 -21.85 38.31
CA PRO A 200 0.62 -21.49 36.92
C PRO A 200 0.83 -19.99 36.75
N ARG A 201 1.78 -19.61 35.89
CA ARG A 201 1.84 -18.25 35.34
C ARG A 201 0.46 -18.00 34.76
N GLN A 202 -0.31 -17.13 35.40
CA GLN A 202 -1.60 -16.71 34.87
C GLN A 202 -1.39 -16.26 33.43
N PRO A 203 -2.24 -16.70 32.48
CA PRO A 203 -2.20 -16.17 31.14
C PRO A 203 -2.34 -14.64 31.22
N PRO A 204 -1.65 -13.87 30.36
CA PRO A 204 -1.84 -12.43 30.29
C PRO A 204 -3.33 -12.16 30.19
N HIS A 205 -3.88 -11.41 31.15
CA HIS A 205 -5.30 -11.09 31.20
C HIS A 205 -5.70 -10.45 29.86
N VAL A 206 -6.52 -11.16 29.09
CA VAL A 206 -7.02 -10.68 27.81
C VAL A 206 -8.13 -9.69 28.13
N TYR A 207 -7.87 -8.41 27.91
CA TYR A 207 -8.91 -7.37 27.93
C TYR A 207 -10.05 -7.76 26.96
N THR A 208 -11.28 -7.83 27.45
CA THR A 208 -12.47 -8.24 26.69
C THR A 208 -13.41 -7.09 26.36
N GLY A 209 -13.03 -5.83 26.64
CA GLY A 209 -13.88 -4.69 26.33
C GLY A 209 -13.87 -4.35 24.84
N SER A 210 -14.85 -3.56 24.40
CA SER A 210 -14.99 -3.20 22.98
C SER A 210 -14.05 -2.07 22.53
N VAL A 211 -13.41 -1.36 23.47
CA VAL A 211 -12.51 -0.24 23.17
C VAL A 211 -11.15 -0.77 22.70
N PRO A 212 -10.66 -0.38 21.51
CA PRO A 212 -9.34 -0.82 21.04
C PRO A 212 -8.24 -0.54 22.05
N HIS A 213 -7.34 -1.50 22.28
CA HIS A 213 -6.26 -1.40 23.26
C HIS A 213 -5.38 -0.14 23.06
N LYS A 214 -5.20 0.31 21.81
CA LYS A 214 -4.42 1.52 21.48
C LYS A 214 -5.09 2.84 21.92
N LEU A 215 -6.39 2.81 22.22
CA LEU A 215 -7.14 3.96 22.72
C LEU A 215 -7.27 3.96 24.25
N LEU A 216 -6.89 2.87 24.93
CA LEU A 216 -6.89 2.82 26.39
C LEU A 216 -5.86 3.82 26.95
N PRO A 217 -6.17 4.56 28.02
CA PRO A 217 -5.17 5.35 28.75
C PRO A 217 -4.01 4.48 29.27
N GLU A 218 -2.79 5.02 29.30
CA GLU A 218 -1.59 4.28 29.73
C GLU A 218 -1.75 3.64 31.12
N ASN A 219 -2.36 4.38 32.05
CA ASN A 219 -2.61 3.90 33.40
C ASN A 219 -3.55 2.69 33.46
N LEU A 220 -4.35 2.41 32.43
CA LEU A 220 -5.22 1.23 32.34
C LEU A 220 -4.58 0.08 31.55
N ARG A 221 -3.57 0.35 30.71
CA ARG A 221 -2.86 -0.67 29.93
C ARG A 221 -1.98 -1.56 30.80
N ASP A 222 -1.37 -0.97 31.83
CA ASP A 222 -0.37 -1.63 32.66
C ASP A 222 -0.92 -2.17 33.99
N ILE A 223 -2.25 -2.11 34.21
CA ILE A 223 -2.84 -2.58 35.47
C ILE A 223 -2.79 -4.12 35.51
N PRO A 224 -2.24 -4.73 36.58
CA PRO A 224 -2.17 -6.19 36.73
C PRO A 224 -3.52 -6.85 37.08
N GLY A 225 -4.65 -6.16 36.91
CA GLY A 225 -5.98 -6.59 37.33
C GLY A 225 -7.09 -6.14 36.39
N PRO A 226 -8.30 -6.72 36.50
CA PRO A 226 -9.41 -6.40 35.61
C PRO A 226 -9.84 -4.94 35.77
N ILE A 227 -10.06 -4.27 34.63
CA ILE A 227 -10.60 -2.91 34.61
C ILE A 227 -12.02 -2.94 35.19
N PRO A 228 -12.36 -2.06 36.16
CA PRO A 228 -13.70 -2.04 36.74
C PRO A 228 -14.79 -1.85 35.68
N GLN A 229 -15.90 -2.59 35.82
CA GLN A 229 -16.98 -2.63 34.82
C GLN A 229 -17.53 -1.24 34.47
N ARG A 230 -17.72 -0.36 35.47
CA ARG A 230 -18.18 1.02 35.22
C ARG A 230 -17.24 1.84 34.32
N VAL A 231 -15.94 1.57 34.40
CA VAL A 231 -14.92 2.28 33.62
C VAL A 231 -15.01 1.79 32.19
N ILE A 232 -15.23 0.49 31.99
CA ILE A 232 -15.52 -0.09 30.67
C ILE A 232 -16.76 0.59 30.07
N GLU A 233 -17.89 0.59 30.78
CA GLU A 233 -19.15 1.21 30.32
C GLU A 233 -18.97 2.70 29.99
N ALA A 234 -18.23 3.45 30.81
CA ALA A 234 -17.97 4.87 30.56
C ALA A 234 -17.11 5.09 29.30
N MET A 235 -16.09 4.26 29.07
CA MET A 235 -15.29 4.32 27.85
C MET A 235 -16.10 3.92 26.62
N GLU A 236 -16.97 2.92 26.73
CA GLU A 236 -17.84 2.46 25.63
C GLU A 236 -18.91 3.48 25.24
N ALA A 237 -19.33 4.35 26.17
CA ALA A 237 -20.27 5.42 25.91
C ALA A 237 -19.65 6.61 25.14
N VAL A 238 -18.31 6.65 24.97
CA VAL A 238 -17.65 7.73 24.25
C VAL A 238 -17.97 7.67 22.76
N THR A 239 -18.41 8.81 22.23
CA THR A 239 -18.71 8.99 20.80
C THR A 239 -17.97 10.19 20.21
N GLU A 240 -17.45 10.03 19.00
CA GLU A 240 -16.79 11.08 18.22
C GLU A 240 -17.53 11.29 16.89
N PRO A 241 -18.02 12.50 16.59
CA PRO A 241 -18.67 12.77 15.32
C PRO A 241 -17.66 12.73 14.16
N ILE A 242 -18.00 11.94 13.13
CA ILE A 242 -17.27 11.91 11.86
C ILE A 242 -17.93 12.91 10.91
N THR A 243 -17.14 13.82 10.32
CA THR A 243 -17.67 14.81 9.37
C THR A 243 -18.12 14.15 8.06
N PRO A 244 -19.16 14.66 7.37
CA PRO A 244 -19.58 14.12 6.07
C PRO A 244 -18.45 14.08 5.03
N THR A 245 -17.55 15.07 5.04
CA THR A 245 -16.37 15.12 4.17
C THR A 245 -15.44 13.93 4.43
N LEU A 246 -15.15 13.63 5.71
CA LEU A 246 -14.32 12.47 6.06
C LEU A 246 -14.97 11.15 5.64
N VAL A 247 -16.30 11.03 5.74
CA VAL A 247 -17.02 9.85 5.24
C VAL A 247 -16.85 9.70 3.72
N GLN A 248 -16.95 10.78 2.96
CA GLN A 248 -16.73 10.76 1.52
C GLN A 248 -15.27 10.41 1.17
N ASP A 249 -14.29 10.99 1.88
CA ASP A 249 -12.87 10.71 1.67
C ASP A 249 -12.53 9.24 1.96
N LEU A 250 -13.13 8.64 3.00
CA LEU A 250 -13.00 7.20 3.29
C LEU A 250 -13.64 6.33 2.21
N LYS A 251 -14.77 6.76 1.64
CA LYS A 251 -15.42 6.06 0.53
C LYS A 251 -14.56 6.11 -0.72
N ASP A 252 -14.01 7.28 -1.05
CA ASP A 252 -13.10 7.49 -2.18
C ASP A 252 -11.82 6.68 -2.00
N LEU A 253 -11.25 6.63 -0.79
CA LEU A 253 -10.10 5.78 -0.45
C LEU A 253 -10.40 4.31 -0.76
N THR A 254 -11.54 3.80 -0.28
CA THR A 254 -11.93 2.41 -0.46
C THR A 254 -12.13 2.07 -1.94
N ALA A 255 -12.77 2.98 -2.69
CA ALA A 255 -12.95 2.83 -4.14
C ALA A 255 -11.60 2.82 -4.88
N GLY A 256 -10.71 3.77 -4.55
CA GLY A 256 -9.38 3.86 -5.15
C GLY A 256 -8.50 2.64 -4.81
N TYR A 257 -8.57 2.14 -3.58
CA TYR A 257 -7.89 0.91 -3.18
C TYR A 257 -8.38 -0.30 -3.99
N HIS A 258 -9.71 -0.47 -4.11
CA HIS A 258 -10.29 -1.57 -4.89
C HIS A 258 -9.89 -1.47 -6.38
N ALA A 259 -9.95 -0.28 -6.97
CA ALA A 259 -9.55 -0.05 -8.36
C ALA A 259 -8.05 -0.38 -8.58
N THR A 260 -7.18 0.07 -7.66
CA THR A 260 -5.73 -0.21 -7.72
C THR A 260 -5.46 -1.71 -7.60
N ALA A 261 -6.10 -2.38 -6.63
CA ALA A 261 -5.95 -3.81 -6.40
C ALA A 261 -6.42 -4.62 -7.62
N TRP A 262 -7.57 -4.27 -8.18
CA TRP A 262 -8.10 -4.90 -9.39
C TRP A 262 -7.13 -4.77 -10.57
N CYS A 263 -6.67 -3.55 -10.86
CA CYS A 263 -5.74 -3.31 -11.97
C CYS A 263 -4.41 -4.05 -11.77
N THR A 264 -3.91 -4.09 -10.53
CA THR A 264 -2.68 -4.84 -10.17
C THR A 264 -2.87 -6.34 -10.40
N GLN A 265 -4.01 -6.89 -9.99
CA GLN A 265 -4.33 -8.30 -10.19
C GLN A 265 -4.42 -8.65 -11.69
N MET A 266 -5.10 -7.82 -12.48
CA MET A 266 -5.20 -8.01 -13.93
C MET A 266 -3.83 -7.92 -14.60
N ALA A 267 -2.99 -6.96 -14.19
CA ALA A 267 -1.61 -6.83 -14.66
C ALA A 267 -0.80 -8.10 -14.37
N GLN A 268 -0.84 -8.63 -13.15
CA GLN A 268 -0.10 -9.86 -12.78
C GLN A 268 -0.55 -11.10 -13.57
N GLN A 269 -1.84 -11.21 -13.89
CA GLN A 269 -2.38 -12.33 -14.66
C GLN A 269 -1.96 -12.31 -16.13
N THR A 270 -1.60 -11.13 -16.66
CA THR A 270 -1.33 -10.91 -18.08
C THR A 270 0.14 -10.61 -18.37
N LEU A 271 0.84 -10.00 -17.42
CA LEU A 271 2.27 -9.71 -17.42
C LEU A 271 2.92 -10.39 -16.20
N ASN A 272 3.66 -11.47 -16.45
CA ASN A 272 4.37 -12.21 -15.40
C ASN A 272 5.75 -12.66 -15.87
N LEU A 273 6.60 -13.01 -14.90
CA LEU A 273 7.99 -13.39 -15.13
C LEU A 273 8.16 -14.58 -16.09
N PRO A 274 7.39 -15.68 -15.98
CA PRO A 274 7.46 -16.78 -16.94
C PRO A 274 7.12 -16.35 -18.38
N LEU A 275 6.11 -15.51 -18.53
CA LEU A 275 5.68 -15.01 -19.83
C LEU A 275 6.75 -14.08 -20.44
N LEU A 276 7.33 -13.17 -19.65
CA LEU A 276 8.46 -12.34 -20.08
C LEU A 276 9.66 -13.18 -20.52
N ARG A 277 10.05 -14.19 -19.73
CA ARG A 277 11.17 -15.07 -20.08
C ARG A 277 10.96 -15.80 -21.41
N ARG A 278 9.72 -16.22 -21.71
CA ARG A 278 9.39 -17.01 -22.90
C ARG A 278 9.18 -16.14 -24.15
N CYS A 279 8.50 -15.02 -24.00
CA CYS A 279 8.07 -14.18 -25.12
C CYS A 279 8.96 -12.95 -25.34
N PHE A 280 9.75 -12.56 -24.33
CA PHE A 280 10.64 -11.41 -24.37
C PHE A 280 11.99 -11.69 -23.67
N PRO A 281 12.76 -12.73 -24.10
CA PRO A 281 13.95 -13.19 -23.40
C PRO A 281 15.02 -12.11 -23.22
N ASN A 282 15.22 -11.21 -24.18
CA ASN A 282 16.16 -10.10 -24.01
C ASN A 282 15.67 -9.09 -22.96
N THR A 283 14.39 -8.73 -22.98
CA THR A 283 13.81 -7.84 -21.95
C THR A 283 13.91 -8.48 -20.57
N TRP A 284 13.64 -9.78 -20.47
CA TRP A 284 13.83 -10.57 -19.25
C TRP A 284 15.29 -10.55 -18.77
N ALA A 285 16.23 -10.81 -19.67
CA ALA A 285 17.66 -10.80 -19.37
C ALA A 285 18.11 -9.41 -18.88
N ARG A 286 17.64 -8.32 -19.52
CA ARG A 286 17.89 -6.95 -19.07
C ARG A 286 17.34 -6.70 -17.66
N MET A 287 16.13 -7.17 -17.36
CA MET A 287 15.54 -7.03 -16.02
C MET A 287 16.32 -7.80 -14.94
N MET A 288 16.83 -9.00 -15.26
CA MET A 288 17.48 -9.89 -14.29
C MET A 288 19.00 -9.67 -14.16
N HIS A 289 19.64 -9.17 -15.21
CA HIS A 289 21.10 -9.12 -15.33
C HIS A 289 21.66 -7.71 -15.57
N SER A 290 20.84 -6.65 -15.66
CA SER A 290 21.36 -5.31 -16.00
C SER A 290 22.38 -4.77 -15.00
N THR A 291 23.65 -4.80 -15.42
CA THR A 291 24.41 -3.59 -15.72
C THR A 291 24.40 -3.39 -17.23
N LEU A 292 23.50 -2.57 -17.77
CA LEU A 292 23.44 -2.28 -19.20
C LEU A 292 24.64 -1.42 -19.62
N LEU A 293 25.21 -1.70 -20.79
CA LEU A 293 26.21 -0.83 -21.41
C LEU A 293 25.51 0.26 -22.24
N PRO A 294 25.98 1.52 -22.23
CA PRO A 294 25.35 2.65 -22.93
C PRO A 294 25.12 2.48 -24.44
N THR A 295 25.74 1.48 -25.07
CA THR A 295 25.67 1.22 -26.51
C THR A 295 24.48 0.37 -26.92
N GLU A 296 23.78 -0.27 -25.97
CA GLU A 296 22.65 -1.20 -26.25
C GLU A 296 21.28 -0.48 -26.30
N GLU A 297 21.26 0.84 -26.16
CA GLU A 297 20.05 1.65 -25.92
C GLU A 297 19.38 2.18 -27.21
N HIS A 298 19.95 1.95 -28.40
CA HIS A 298 19.58 2.73 -29.60
C HIS A 298 18.83 1.99 -30.72
N GLU A 299 18.71 0.66 -30.71
CA GLU A 299 18.04 -0.04 -31.81
C GLU A 299 16.72 -0.73 -31.37
N PRO A 300 15.57 -0.38 -31.99
CA PRO A 300 14.33 -1.12 -31.81
C PRO A 300 14.44 -2.46 -32.54
N ASP A 301 14.65 -3.53 -31.76
CA ASP A 301 14.68 -4.89 -32.25
C ASP A 301 13.25 -5.48 -32.27
N PHE A 302 12.87 -6.04 -33.40
CA PHE A 302 11.54 -6.63 -33.63
C PHE A 302 11.56 -8.16 -33.54
N GLU A 303 12.74 -8.79 -33.50
CA GLU A 303 12.92 -10.23 -33.43
C GLU A 303 13.69 -10.58 -32.14
N ASP A 304 12.97 -10.89 -31.06
CA ASP A 304 13.58 -11.34 -29.78
C ASP A 304 14.05 -12.82 -29.86
N GLU A 305 14.25 -13.37 -31.07
CA GLU A 305 14.51 -14.80 -31.31
C GLU A 305 16.00 -15.16 -31.50
N GLU A 306 16.91 -14.21 -31.75
CA GLU A 306 18.35 -14.51 -31.92
C GLU A 306 19.18 -14.00 -30.73
N GLY A 307 19.13 -14.75 -29.63
CA GLY A 307 19.91 -14.46 -28.43
C GLY A 307 20.18 -15.70 -27.60
N GLU A 308 20.79 -16.74 -28.18
CA GLU A 308 21.36 -17.84 -27.39
C GLU A 308 22.48 -17.28 -26.49
N LEU A 309 22.14 -16.92 -25.26
CA LEU A 309 23.12 -16.62 -24.23
C LEU A 309 23.70 -17.94 -23.70
N TYR A 310 24.83 -18.37 -24.29
CA TYR A 310 25.61 -19.48 -23.73
C TYR A 310 26.09 -19.10 -22.33
N TRP A 311 25.67 -19.87 -21.33
CA TRP A 311 26.32 -19.86 -20.02
C TRP A 311 27.72 -20.48 -20.20
N PRO A 312 28.81 -19.83 -19.76
CA PRO A 312 30.09 -20.52 -19.71
C PRO A 312 29.97 -21.64 -18.67
N ASP A 313 30.27 -22.87 -19.09
CA ASP A 313 30.30 -24.04 -18.21
C ASP A 313 31.11 -23.73 -16.95
N GLN A 314 30.50 -23.92 -15.77
CA GLN A 314 31.24 -23.95 -14.52
C GLN A 314 31.94 -25.32 -14.40
N ARG A 315 33.12 -25.37 -15.01
CA ARG A 315 34.18 -26.42 -14.98
C ARG A 315 33.97 -27.65 -15.85
#